data_AF-A0A9W5AJQ1-F1
#
_entry.id   AF-A0A9W5AJQ1-F1
#
_cell.length_a   1.000
_cell.length_b   1.000
_cell.length_c   1.000
_cell.angle_alpha   90.00
_cell.angle_beta   90.00
_cell.angle_gamma   90.00
#
_symmetry.space_group_name_H-M   'P 1'
#
loop_
_entity.id
_entity.type
_entity.pdbx_description
1 polymer ?
#
loop_
_entity_poly.entity_id
_entity_poly.type
_entity_poly.pdbx_seq_one_letter_code
_entity_poly.pdbx_strand_id
1 'polypeptide(L)'
;MNPADRNATPILSLRGVELRFTQHVDLAGRIANLLGAGLKTQVVHAVAGVDLDVQPGEVIGIVGESGCGKSTLGRIVSGILSPSSGEVRYQGQAVKAMAGPQRRAYELGVQMIFQDPYASLNPRMRVREIIGEAPVAHGLIRARDKAEYVAGLMRQVGLDPAFAQRYPHQFSGGQRQRIGIARALALKPSVIVCDEAVAALDVSIQAQVLNLFEQLRDELDLTYLFISHNLSVVSHISDRVAIMYLGRVVELAPTDTVFQRANHPYTQALLKELPTLTPGRRSYQPIKGELPSPLDPPGGCAFHPRCPQAMPRCKTERPLLREVAPMQFSACHLNDAR
;
A
#
# COMPACT_ATOMS: atom_id res chain seq x y z
N MET A 1 -5.50 21.02 -0.30
CA MET A 1 -6.75 20.65 0.41
C MET A 1 -7.32 21.89 1.10
N ASN A 2 -8.57 22.23 0.82
CA ASN A 2 -9.25 23.39 1.39
C ASN A 2 -9.58 23.08 2.88
N PRO A 3 -9.37 23.98 3.85
CA PRO A 3 -9.71 23.72 5.27
C PRO A 3 -11.17 23.29 5.54
N ALA A 4 -12.08 23.46 4.57
CA ALA A 4 -13.47 23.00 4.65
C ALA A 4 -13.66 21.46 4.60
N ASP A 5 -12.69 20.69 4.07
CA ASP A 5 -12.79 19.22 3.96
C ASP A 5 -12.48 18.45 5.25
N ARG A 6 -12.09 19.14 6.34
CA ARG A 6 -11.69 18.50 7.61
C ARG A 6 -12.84 17.77 8.34
N ASN A 7 -14.08 17.98 7.93
CA ASN A 7 -15.27 17.37 8.52
C ASN A 7 -15.91 16.27 7.66
N ALA A 8 -15.34 15.94 6.49
CA ALA A 8 -15.80 14.81 5.71
C ALA A 8 -15.43 13.50 6.41
N THR A 9 -16.36 12.53 6.42
CA THR A 9 -16.06 11.20 6.95
C THR A 9 -15.03 10.53 6.04
N PRO A 10 -13.87 10.08 6.55
CA PRO A 10 -12.88 9.38 5.74
C PRO A 10 -13.51 8.16 5.06
N ILE A 11 -13.15 7.94 3.79
CA ILE A 11 -13.60 6.74 3.07
C ILE A 11 -12.95 5.49 3.66
N LEU A 12 -11.71 5.61 4.14
CA LEU A 12 -11.02 4.61 4.94
C LEU A 12 -10.43 5.23 6.20
N SER A 13 -10.59 4.51 7.31
CA SER A 13 -10.01 4.89 8.61
C SER A 13 -9.43 3.65 9.29
N LEU A 14 -8.13 3.67 9.56
CA LEU A 14 -7.40 2.65 10.31
C LEU A 14 -7.14 3.17 11.72
N ARG A 15 -7.43 2.37 12.73
CA ARG A 15 -7.23 2.71 14.15
C ARG A 15 -6.48 1.59 14.85
N GLY A 16 -5.24 1.88 15.28
CA GLY A 16 -4.39 0.95 16.01
C GLY A 16 -4.21 -0.40 15.32
N VAL A 17 -4.19 -0.43 13.98
CA VAL A 17 -4.18 -1.68 13.22
C VAL A 17 -2.87 -2.42 13.45
N GLU A 18 -2.96 -3.69 13.87
CA GLU A 18 -1.82 -4.59 14.00
C GLU A 18 -2.05 -5.89 13.24
N LEU A 19 -0.97 -6.47 12.72
CA LEU A 19 -0.96 -7.84 12.23
C LEU A 19 0.31 -8.55 12.70
N ARG A 20 0.10 -9.67 13.37
CA ARG A 20 1.15 -10.55 13.88
C ARG A 20 1.07 -11.89 13.17
N PHE A 21 2.16 -12.30 12.54
CA PHE A 21 2.30 -13.68 12.03
C PHE A 21 3.00 -14.52 13.07
N THR A 22 2.31 -15.54 13.57
CA THR A 22 2.83 -16.48 14.57
C THR A 22 3.18 -17.80 13.91
N GLN A 23 4.47 -18.15 13.88
CA GLN A 23 4.90 -19.49 13.50
C GLN A 23 5.04 -20.33 14.76
N HIS A 24 4.07 -21.22 14.98
CA HIS A 24 4.11 -22.15 16.10
C HIS A 24 5.19 -23.21 15.88
N VAL A 25 5.84 -23.59 16.97
CA VAL A 25 6.74 -24.74 17.00
C VAL A 25 5.91 -26.00 16.72
N ASP A 26 6.25 -26.70 15.64
CA ASP A 26 5.61 -27.93 15.22
C ASP A 26 5.95 -29.10 16.17
N LEU A 27 5.35 -30.28 15.93
CA LEU A 27 5.54 -31.44 16.79
C LEU A 27 7.02 -31.87 16.85
N ALA A 28 7.72 -31.82 15.71
CA ALA A 28 9.14 -32.12 15.62
C ALA A 28 9.97 -31.12 16.44
N GLY A 29 9.65 -29.83 16.37
CA GLY A 29 10.28 -28.78 17.17
C GLY A 29 9.99 -28.90 18.66
N ARG A 30 8.81 -29.41 19.07
CA ARG A 30 8.50 -29.71 20.47
C ARG A 30 9.33 -30.89 20.99
N ILE A 31 9.53 -31.93 20.18
CA ILE A 31 10.40 -33.08 20.50
C ILE A 31 11.88 -32.63 20.56
N ALA A 32 12.32 -31.79 19.62
CA ALA A 32 13.65 -31.20 19.65
C ALA A 32 13.87 -30.31 20.88
N ASN A 33 12.83 -29.59 21.35
CA ASN A 33 12.89 -28.83 22.59
C ASN A 33 13.03 -29.69 23.84
N LEU A 34 12.41 -30.87 23.87
CA LEU A 34 12.64 -31.86 24.93
C LEU A 34 14.10 -32.34 24.95
N LEU A 35 14.78 -32.31 23.79
CA LEU A 35 16.21 -32.61 23.64
C LEU A 35 17.13 -31.38 23.78
N GLY A 36 16.60 -30.23 24.23
CA GLY A 36 17.40 -29.04 24.53
C GLY A 36 17.62 -28.07 23.37
N ALA A 37 16.91 -28.20 22.24
CA ALA A 37 17.12 -27.35 21.05
C ALA A 37 16.68 -25.88 21.20
N GLY A 38 15.89 -25.53 22.22
CA GLY A 38 15.55 -24.13 22.54
C GLY A 38 14.75 -23.36 21.48
N LEU A 39 14.03 -24.04 20.60
CA LEU A 39 13.19 -23.48 19.54
C LEU A 39 12.03 -22.67 20.14
N LYS A 40 11.98 -21.37 19.84
CA LYS A 40 10.94 -20.45 20.31
C LYS A 40 9.88 -20.24 19.25
N THR A 41 8.66 -19.96 19.69
CA THR A 41 7.60 -19.45 18.80
C THR A 41 8.05 -18.11 18.23
N GLN A 42 8.04 -17.99 16.91
CA GLN A 42 8.46 -16.77 16.23
C GLN A 42 7.23 -15.91 15.93
N VAL A 43 7.30 -14.63 16.29
CA VAL A 43 6.22 -13.67 16.06
C VAL A 43 6.75 -12.51 15.24
N VAL A 44 6.23 -12.34 14.03
CA VAL A 44 6.55 -11.21 13.16
C VAL A 44 5.46 -10.16 13.28
N HIS A 45 5.83 -8.96 13.72
CA HIS A 45 4.94 -7.80 13.73
C HIS A 45 4.98 -7.10 12.36
N ALA A 46 4.18 -7.59 11.41
CA ALA A 46 4.17 -7.06 10.05
C ALA A 46 3.49 -5.68 9.96
N VAL A 47 2.49 -5.43 10.81
CA VAL A 47 1.88 -4.11 11.02
C VAL A 47 1.76 -3.89 12.53
N ALA A 48 2.18 -2.73 13.03
CA ALA A 48 2.45 -2.51 14.46
C ALA A 48 1.82 -1.19 14.98
N GLY A 49 0.51 -1.07 14.86
CA GLY A 49 -0.29 0.02 15.41
C GLY A 49 -0.31 1.19 14.43
N VAL A 50 -0.92 0.96 13.26
CA VAL A 50 -1.07 1.97 12.22
C VAL A 50 -2.41 2.69 12.40
N ASP A 51 -2.32 4.01 12.54
CA ASP A 51 -3.42 4.95 12.45
C ASP A 51 -3.31 5.71 11.12
N LEU A 52 -4.36 5.70 10.32
CA LEU A 52 -4.37 6.33 9.00
C LEU A 52 -5.79 6.67 8.55
N ASP A 53 -6.00 7.91 8.14
CA ASP A 53 -7.23 8.36 7.49
C ASP A 53 -6.98 8.73 6.03
N VAL A 54 -7.85 8.22 5.16
CA VAL A 54 -7.87 8.49 3.73
C VAL A 54 -9.20 9.11 3.37
N GLN A 55 -9.14 10.27 2.73
CA GLN A 55 -10.29 11.04 2.30
C GLN A 55 -10.79 10.59 0.92
N PRO A 56 -12.09 10.75 0.61
CA PRO A 56 -12.58 10.52 -0.74
C PRO A 56 -11.79 11.32 -1.79
N GLY A 57 -11.46 10.70 -2.93
CA GLY A 57 -10.70 11.32 -4.03
C GLY A 57 -9.22 11.58 -3.74
N GLU A 58 -8.73 11.19 -2.56
CA GLU A 58 -7.33 11.31 -2.15
C GLU A 58 -6.47 10.17 -2.71
N VAL A 59 -5.25 10.50 -3.12
CA VAL A 59 -4.18 9.54 -3.32
C VAL A 59 -3.22 9.63 -2.16
N ILE A 60 -3.15 8.57 -1.35
CA ILE A 60 -2.16 8.45 -0.29
C ILE A 60 -1.07 7.44 -0.68
N GLY A 61 0.16 7.92 -0.76
CA GLY A 61 1.35 7.12 -1.03
C GLY A 61 1.84 6.41 0.23
N ILE A 62 2.08 5.11 0.18
CA ILE A 62 2.68 4.33 1.27
C ILE A 62 4.08 3.90 0.84
N VAL A 63 5.10 4.38 1.54
CA VAL A 63 6.50 4.22 1.13
C VAL A 63 7.39 3.72 2.25
N GLY A 64 8.41 2.94 1.89
CA GLY A 64 9.40 2.39 2.82
C GLY A 64 10.18 1.27 2.16
N GLU A 65 11.26 0.83 2.83
CA GLU A 65 12.10 -0.29 2.36
C GLU A 65 11.28 -1.59 2.14
N SER A 66 11.82 -2.51 1.34
CA SER A 66 11.20 -3.83 1.15
C SER A 66 11.04 -4.55 2.50
N GLY A 67 9.92 -5.26 2.69
CA GLY A 67 9.64 -6.00 3.93
C GLY A 67 9.16 -5.15 5.12
N CYS A 68 8.96 -3.84 4.98
CA CYS A 68 8.50 -3.00 6.10
C CYS A 68 6.99 -3.07 6.41
N GLY A 69 6.21 -3.91 5.71
CA GLY A 69 4.79 -4.14 6.00
C GLY A 69 3.76 -3.43 5.10
N LYS A 70 4.19 -2.74 4.04
CA LYS A 70 3.30 -1.97 3.13
C LYS A 70 2.24 -2.85 2.45
N SER A 71 2.66 -3.92 1.77
CA SER A 71 1.77 -4.86 1.09
C SER A 71 0.85 -5.58 2.09
N THR A 72 1.33 -5.84 3.30
CA THR A 72 0.51 -6.39 4.39
C THR A 72 -0.60 -5.42 4.80
N LEU A 73 -0.27 -4.13 4.97
CA LEU A 73 -1.26 -3.09 5.26
C LEU A 73 -2.29 -2.98 4.12
N GLY A 74 -1.84 -2.98 2.87
CA GLY A 74 -2.73 -2.97 1.70
C GLY A 74 -3.71 -4.15 1.66
N ARG A 75 -3.24 -5.36 1.99
CA ARG A 75 -4.07 -6.57 2.08
C ARG A 75 -5.06 -6.54 3.24
N ILE A 76 -4.73 -5.85 4.34
CA ILE A 76 -5.67 -5.63 5.44
C ILE A 76 -6.77 -4.67 4.98
N VAL A 77 -6.39 -3.56 4.33
CA VAL A 77 -7.32 -2.56 3.80
C VAL A 77 -8.26 -3.13 2.73
N SER A 78 -7.80 -4.06 1.90
CA SER A 78 -8.64 -4.74 0.90
C SER A 78 -9.46 -5.91 1.46
N GLY A 79 -9.35 -6.21 2.76
CA GLY A 79 -10.09 -7.30 3.41
C GLY A 79 -9.58 -8.70 3.10
N ILE A 80 -8.42 -8.84 2.44
CA ILE A 80 -7.76 -10.13 2.19
C ILE A 80 -7.20 -10.69 3.49
N LEU A 81 -6.65 -9.84 4.35
CA LEU A 81 -6.16 -10.19 5.68
C LEU A 81 -7.00 -9.52 6.76
N SER A 82 -7.29 -10.26 7.84
CA SER A 82 -7.91 -9.68 9.03
C SER A 82 -6.81 -9.21 9.99
N PRO A 83 -6.91 -8.00 10.56
CA PRO A 83 -5.94 -7.54 11.54
C PRO A 83 -6.03 -8.38 12.83
N SER A 84 -4.89 -8.55 13.51
CA SER A 84 -4.82 -9.20 14.82
C SER A 84 -5.45 -8.34 15.91
N SER A 85 -5.32 -7.02 15.81
CA SER A 85 -5.96 -6.03 16.67
C SER A 85 -6.16 -4.70 15.94
N GLY A 86 -6.91 -3.79 16.56
CA GLY A 86 -7.31 -2.53 15.93
C GLY A 86 -8.52 -2.71 15.01
N GLU A 87 -8.82 -1.66 14.25
CA GLU A 87 -10.04 -1.58 13.47
C GLU A 87 -9.79 -0.92 12.11
N VAL A 88 -10.39 -1.51 11.07
CA VAL A 88 -10.54 -0.90 9.75
C VAL A 88 -11.99 -0.46 9.59
N ARG A 89 -12.19 0.81 9.24
CA ARG A 89 -13.48 1.39 8.93
C ARG A 89 -13.53 1.78 7.46
N TYR A 90 -14.68 1.52 6.84
CA TYR A 90 -15.00 1.95 5.49
C TYR A 90 -16.27 2.81 5.54
N GLN A 91 -16.17 4.06 5.06
CA GLN A 91 -17.24 5.07 5.14
C GLN A 91 -17.84 5.19 6.56
N GLY A 92 -16.95 5.27 7.55
CA GLY A 92 -17.30 5.38 8.98
C GLY A 92 -17.72 4.09 9.68
N GLN A 93 -18.02 3.01 8.95
CA GLN A 93 -18.48 1.73 9.51
C GLN A 93 -17.36 0.73 9.67
N ALA A 94 -17.34 0.01 10.80
CA ALA A 94 -16.34 -1.02 11.09
C ALA A 94 -16.50 -2.23 10.18
N VAL A 95 -15.46 -2.57 9.40
CA VAL A 95 -15.49 -3.67 8.41
C VAL A 95 -15.81 -5.02 9.05
N LYS A 96 -15.31 -5.26 10.28
CA LYS A 96 -15.55 -6.48 11.03
C LYS A 96 -17.02 -6.67 11.43
N ALA A 97 -17.78 -5.58 11.55
CA ALA A 97 -19.19 -5.60 11.95
C ALA A 97 -20.15 -5.63 10.74
N MET A 98 -19.65 -5.49 9.51
CA MET A 98 -20.47 -5.45 8.31
C MET A 98 -21.07 -6.82 7.97
N ALA A 99 -22.35 -6.83 7.60
CA ALA A 99 -23.04 -7.99 7.07
C ALA A 99 -23.92 -7.60 5.87
N GLY A 100 -24.33 -8.59 5.07
CA GLY A 100 -25.29 -8.42 3.98
C GLY A 100 -24.92 -7.28 3.01
N PRO A 101 -25.81 -6.29 2.77
CA PRO A 101 -25.56 -5.20 1.83
C PRO A 101 -24.31 -4.36 2.14
N GLN A 102 -24.02 -4.10 3.43
CA GLN A 102 -22.86 -3.29 3.82
C GLN A 102 -21.56 -4.02 3.51
N ARG A 103 -21.50 -5.33 3.80
CA ARG A 103 -20.34 -6.16 3.48
C ARG A 103 -20.10 -6.22 1.98
N ARG A 104 -21.18 -6.41 1.20
CA ARG A 104 -21.12 -6.39 -0.26
C ARG A 104 -20.64 -5.03 -0.79
N ALA A 105 -21.09 -3.92 -0.22
CA ALA A 105 -20.64 -2.59 -0.62
C ALA A 105 -19.13 -2.39 -0.38
N TYR A 106 -18.60 -2.90 0.73
CA TYR A 106 -17.16 -2.89 1.00
C TYR A 106 -16.38 -3.77 0.01
N GLU A 107 -16.84 -5.01 -0.22
CA GLU A 107 -16.16 -5.96 -1.12
C GLU A 107 -16.13 -5.49 -2.56
N LEU A 108 -17.16 -4.78 -3.04
CA LEU A 108 -17.17 -4.18 -4.37
C LEU A 108 -16.46 -2.82 -4.41
N GLY A 109 -16.57 -2.05 -3.32
CA GLY A 109 -16.05 -0.69 -3.21
C GLY A 109 -14.55 -0.60 -3.01
N VAL A 110 -13.92 -1.63 -2.42
CA VAL A 110 -12.47 -1.67 -2.17
C VAL A 110 -11.84 -2.79 -3.00
N GLN A 111 -11.05 -2.42 -4.00
CA GLN A 111 -10.37 -3.35 -4.91
C GLN A 111 -8.86 -3.24 -4.81
N MET A 112 -8.16 -4.29 -5.22
CA MET A 112 -6.69 -4.35 -5.15
C MET A 112 -6.09 -4.69 -6.51
N ILE A 113 -5.06 -3.95 -6.87
CA ILE A 113 -4.17 -4.25 -7.99
C ILE A 113 -2.86 -4.77 -7.40
N PHE A 114 -2.53 -6.01 -7.73
CA PHE A 114 -1.37 -6.72 -7.18
C PHE A 114 -0.06 -6.34 -7.89
N GLN A 115 1.05 -6.55 -7.19
CA GLN A 115 2.42 -6.24 -7.63
C GLN A 115 2.83 -6.92 -8.94
N ASP A 116 2.48 -8.19 -9.11
CA ASP A 116 2.86 -8.96 -10.29
C ASP A 116 1.70 -9.09 -11.29
N PRO A 117 1.75 -8.41 -12.45
CA PRO A 117 0.74 -8.56 -13.49
C PRO A 117 0.74 -9.95 -14.14
N TYR A 118 1.82 -10.74 -14.01
CA TYR A 118 1.89 -12.11 -14.48
C TYR A 118 1.16 -13.05 -13.52
N ALA A 119 1.60 -13.12 -12.27
CA ALA A 119 1.05 -14.05 -11.28
C ALA A 119 -0.40 -13.74 -10.90
N SER A 120 -0.83 -12.48 -11.02
CA SER A 120 -2.19 -12.08 -10.67
C SER A 120 -3.26 -12.44 -11.70
N LEU A 121 -2.88 -12.82 -12.92
CA LEU A 121 -3.81 -13.18 -14.00
C LEU A 121 -3.79 -14.69 -14.24
N ASN A 122 -4.98 -15.33 -14.30
CA ASN A 122 -5.05 -16.75 -14.61
C ASN A 122 -4.61 -17.00 -16.08
N PRO A 123 -3.48 -17.69 -16.34
CA PRO A 123 -2.95 -17.83 -17.69
C PRO A 123 -3.81 -18.72 -18.59
N ARG A 124 -4.74 -19.49 -18.01
CA ARG A 124 -5.68 -20.37 -18.71
C ARG A 124 -7.00 -19.69 -19.06
N MET A 125 -7.21 -18.45 -18.62
CA MET A 125 -8.42 -17.69 -18.90
C MET A 125 -8.15 -16.65 -19.99
N ARG A 126 -9.13 -16.43 -20.86
CA ARG A 126 -9.10 -15.32 -21.82
C ARG A 126 -9.32 -13.99 -21.09
N VAL A 127 -8.80 -12.90 -21.64
CA VAL A 127 -8.94 -11.55 -21.04
C VAL A 127 -10.41 -11.18 -20.79
N ARG A 128 -11.32 -11.56 -21.70
CA ARG A 128 -12.76 -11.36 -21.51
C ARG A 128 -13.32 -12.00 -20.24
N GLU A 129 -12.79 -13.15 -19.84
CA GLU A 129 -13.23 -13.87 -18.65
C GLU A 129 -12.57 -13.26 -17.41
N ILE A 130 -11.27 -12.97 -17.49
CA ILE A 130 -10.51 -12.32 -16.41
C ILE A 130 -11.16 -11.00 -15.96
N ILE A 131 -11.62 -10.17 -16.89
CA ILE A 131 -12.26 -8.88 -16.59
C ILE A 131 -13.75 -9.07 -16.27
N GLY A 132 -14.44 -9.96 -17.00
CA GLY A 132 -15.90 -10.06 -16.98
C GLY A 132 -16.51 -11.04 -15.98
N GLU A 133 -15.72 -11.93 -15.38
CA GLU A 133 -16.23 -12.96 -14.45
C GLU A 133 -16.85 -12.32 -13.20
N ALA A 134 -16.08 -11.51 -12.47
CA ALA A 134 -16.50 -10.90 -11.21
C ALA A 134 -17.78 -10.04 -11.33
N PRO A 135 -17.93 -9.11 -12.29
CA PRO A 135 -19.17 -8.32 -12.40
C PRO A 135 -20.40 -9.18 -12.73
N VAL A 136 -20.24 -10.30 -13.45
CA VAL A 136 -21.34 -11.26 -13.66
C VAL A 136 -21.65 -12.02 -12.37
N ALA A 137 -20.64 -12.54 -11.68
CA ALA A 137 -20.80 -13.29 -10.43
C ALA A 137 -21.46 -12.45 -9.33
N HIS A 138 -21.12 -11.16 -9.25
CA HIS A 138 -21.71 -10.22 -8.31
C HIS A 138 -23.00 -9.57 -8.84
N GLY A 139 -23.55 -10.01 -9.97
CA GLY A 139 -24.83 -9.51 -10.51
C GLY A 139 -24.84 -8.03 -10.88
N LEU A 140 -23.67 -7.43 -11.13
CA LEU A 140 -23.57 -6.04 -11.62
C LEU A 140 -23.98 -5.93 -13.09
N ILE A 141 -23.78 -7.01 -13.85
CA ILE A 141 -24.17 -7.13 -15.26
C ILE A 141 -24.77 -8.51 -15.51
N ARG A 142 -25.55 -8.67 -16.59
CA ARG A 142 -25.99 -9.99 -17.05
C ARG A 142 -24.89 -10.66 -17.87
N ALA A 143 -24.83 -11.99 -17.86
CA ALA A 143 -23.85 -12.74 -18.64
C ALA A 143 -23.84 -12.41 -20.14
N ARG A 144 -25.01 -12.11 -20.72
CA ARG A 144 -25.15 -11.71 -22.13
C ARG A 144 -24.52 -10.34 -22.45
N ASP A 145 -24.43 -9.45 -21.45
CA ASP A 145 -23.91 -8.09 -21.59
C ASP A 145 -22.37 -8.04 -21.36
N LYS A 146 -21.76 -9.17 -20.98
CA LYS A 146 -20.34 -9.29 -20.61
C LYS A 146 -19.39 -8.78 -21.70
N ALA A 147 -19.66 -9.11 -22.97
CA ALA A 147 -18.76 -8.78 -24.07
C ALA A 147 -18.64 -7.25 -24.26
N GLU A 148 -19.77 -6.54 -24.24
CA GLU A 148 -19.81 -5.09 -24.37
C GLU A 148 -19.21 -4.39 -23.15
N TYR A 149 -19.54 -4.88 -21.95
CA TYR A 149 -19.00 -4.34 -20.70
C TYR A 149 -17.47 -4.42 -20.65
N VAL A 150 -16.91 -5.58 -20.99
CA VAL A 150 -15.45 -5.77 -21.04
C VAL A 150 -14.81 -4.91 -22.14
N ALA A 151 -15.45 -4.78 -23.31
CA ALA A 151 -14.95 -3.91 -24.37
C ALA A 151 -14.88 -2.43 -23.93
N GLY A 152 -15.85 -1.97 -23.12
CA GLY A 152 -15.83 -0.64 -22.50
C GLY A 152 -14.64 -0.45 -21.57
N LEU A 153 -14.44 -1.38 -20.63
CA LEU A 153 -13.31 -1.34 -19.70
C LEU A 153 -11.96 -1.41 -20.40
N MET A 154 -11.83 -2.26 -21.43
CA MET A 154 -10.60 -2.34 -22.22
C MET A 154 -10.28 -1.00 -22.88
N ARG A 155 -11.26 -0.34 -23.51
CA ARG A 155 -11.06 1.00 -24.08
C ARG A 155 -10.65 2.02 -23.02
N GLN A 156 -11.28 1.98 -21.85
CA GLN A 156 -10.98 2.91 -20.76
C GLN A 156 -9.53 2.79 -20.27
N VAL A 157 -8.96 1.57 -20.26
CA VAL A 157 -7.56 1.36 -19.91
C VAL A 157 -6.61 1.41 -21.11
N GLY A 158 -7.06 1.85 -22.28
CA GLY A 158 -6.23 1.98 -23.49
C GLY A 158 -5.85 0.65 -24.16
N LEU A 159 -6.71 -0.36 -24.08
CA LEU A 159 -6.56 -1.66 -24.75
C LEU A 159 -7.59 -1.80 -25.87
N ASP A 160 -7.17 -2.43 -26.98
CA ASP A 160 -8.06 -2.77 -28.10
C ASP A 160 -8.99 -3.94 -27.73
N PRO A 161 -10.33 -3.75 -27.71
CA PRO A 161 -11.30 -4.80 -27.44
C PRO A 161 -11.22 -6.01 -28.38
N ALA A 162 -10.68 -5.86 -29.59
CA ALA A 162 -10.44 -6.98 -30.51
C ALA A 162 -9.55 -8.07 -29.87
N PHE A 163 -8.75 -7.71 -28.87
CA PHE A 163 -7.87 -8.63 -28.16
C PHE A 163 -8.52 -9.29 -26.94
N ALA A 164 -9.80 -9.06 -26.65
CA ALA A 164 -10.50 -9.64 -25.49
C ALA A 164 -10.48 -11.19 -25.47
N GLN A 165 -10.38 -11.81 -26.65
CA GLN A 165 -10.31 -13.27 -26.78
C GLN A 165 -8.90 -13.83 -26.56
N ARG A 166 -7.86 -12.99 -26.46
CA ARG A 166 -6.48 -13.45 -26.22
C ARG A 166 -6.27 -13.87 -24.78
N TYR A 167 -5.23 -14.66 -24.56
CA TYR A 167 -4.73 -15.04 -23.24
C TYR A 167 -3.70 -14.03 -22.74
N PRO A 168 -3.50 -13.89 -21.41
CA PRO A 168 -2.54 -12.94 -20.83
C PRO A 168 -1.12 -13.04 -21.40
N HIS A 169 -0.64 -14.25 -21.70
CA HIS A 169 0.71 -14.46 -22.23
C HIS A 169 0.94 -13.80 -23.61
N GLN A 170 -0.12 -13.41 -24.32
CA GLN A 170 -0.08 -12.75 -25.62
C GLN A 170 -0.01 -11.22 -25.52
N PHE A 171 0.14 -10.66 -24.31
CA PHE A 171 0.26 -9.23 -24.05
C PHE A 171 1.63 -8.88 -23.46
N SER A 172 2.08 -7.64 -23.71
CA SER A 172 3.25 -7.05 -23.04
C SER A 172 3.00 -6.83 -21.54
N GLY A 173 4.05 -6.60 -20.75
CA GLY A 173 3.94 -6.33 -19.31
C GLY A 173 3.00 -5.17 -18.98
N GLY A 174 3.14 -4.03 -19.66
CA GLY A 174 2.26 -2.88 -19.49
C GLY A 174 0.80 -3.15 -19.87
N GLN A 175 0.56 -3.94 -20.91
CA GLN A 175 -0.80 -4.34 -21.28
C GLN A 175 -1.43 -5.29 -20.25
N ARG A 176 -0.65 -6.20 -19.66
CA ARG A 176 -1.14 -7.05 -18.56
C ARG A 176 -1.46 -6.23 -17.32
N GLN A 177 -0.67 -5.21 -17.02
CA GLN A 177 -0.99 -4.28 -15.95
C GLN A 177 -2.33 -3.58 -16.21
N ARG A 178 -2.55 -3.08 -17.43
CA ARG A 178 -3.84 -2.49 -17.85
C ARG A 178 -5.00 -3.47 -17.73
N ILE A 179 -4.80 -4.76 -18.04
CA ILE A 179 -5.81 -5.81 -17.79
C ILE A 179 -6.11 -5.95 -16.29
N GLY A 180 -5.09 -5.90 -15.43
CA GLY A 180 -5.25 -5.90 -13.98
C GLY A 180 -6.04 -4.70 -13.47
N ILE A 181 -5.76 -3.50 -14.00
CA ILE A 181 -6.50 -2.27 -13.71
C ILE A 181 -7.97 -2.43 -14.15
N ALA A 182 -8.21 -2.87 -15.39
CA ALA A 182 -9.56 -3.08 -15.91
C ALA A 182 -10.37 -4.08 -15.07
N ARG A 183 -9.73 -5.16 -14.60
CA ARG A 183 -10.36 -6.14 -13.71
C ARG A 183 -10.78 -5.51 -12.38
N ALA A 184 -9.95 -4.67 -11.77
CA ALA A 184 -10.31 -3.96 -10.54
C ALA A 184 -11.48 -2.98 -10.77
N LEU A 185 -11.43 -2.22 -11.88
CA LEU A 185 -12.48 -1.27 -12.26
C LEU A 185 -13.81 -1.94 -12.60
N ALA A 186 -13.80 -3.22 -13.00
CA ALA A 186 -15.00 -3.96 -13.37
C ALA A 186 -16.04 -4.06 -12.25
N LEU A 187 -15.64 -3.86 -10.99
CA LEU A 187 -16.55 -3.87 -9.85
C LEU A 187 -17.05 -2.47 -9.43
N LYS A 188 -16.66 -1.43 -10.18
CA LYS A 188 -16.96 -0.02 -9.91
C LYS A 188 -16.53 0.41 -8.49
N PRO A 189 -15.24 0.23 -8.13
CA PRO A 189 -14.76 0.56 -6.80
C PRO A 189 -14.79 2.07 -6.56
N SER A 190 -14.79 2.46 -5.28
CA SER A 190 -14.48 3.82 -4.84
C SER A 190 -13.05 3.92 -4.30
N VAL A 191 -12.44 2.80 -3.92
CA VAL A 191 -11.06 2.71 -3.43
C VAL A 191 -10.30 1.64 -4.20
N ILE A 192 -9.08 1.98 -4.65
CA ILE A 192 -8.14 1.01 -5.20
C ILE A 192 -6.85 1.01 -4.39
N VAL A 193 -6.46 -0.17 -3.91
CA VAL A 193 -5.15 -0.44 -3.32
C VAL A 193 -4.20 -0.86 -4.43
N CYS A 194 -3.19 -0.03 -4.71
CA CYS A 194 -2.17 -0.30 -5.73
C CYS A 194 -0.91 -0.82 -5.04
N ASP A 195 -0.71 -2.13 -5.01
CA ASP A 195 0.46 -2.76 -4.36
C ASP A 195 1.60 -2.90 -5.35
N GLU A 196 2.53 -1.95 -5.38
CA GLU A 196 3.67 -1.93 -6.31
C GLU A 196 3.25 -2.11 -7.79
N ALA A 197 2.09 -1.57 -8.14
CA ALA A 197 1.41 -1.76 -9.43
C ALA A 197 2.21 -1.33 -10.68
N VAL A 198 3.34 -0.65 -10.50
CA VAL A 198 4.20 -0.19 -11.59
C VAL A 198 5.66 -0.62 -11.45
N ALA A 199 6.01 -1.40 -10.42
CA ALA A 199 7.40 -1.71 -10.07
C ALA A 199 8.09 -2.64 -11.08
N ALA A 200 7.34 -3.51 -11.75
CA ALA A 200 7.86 -4.48 -12.72
C ALA A 200 7.89 -3.94 -14.17
N LEU A 201 7.66 -2.64 -14.38
CA LEU A 201 7.51 -2.02 -15.70
C LEU A 201 8.73 -1.18 -16.07
N ASP A 202 9.05 -1.14 -17.36
CA ASP A 202 10.04 -0.20 -17.90
C ASP A 202 9.61 1.25 -17.65
N VAL A 203 10.59 2.15 -17.48
CA VAL A 203 10.36 3.56 -17.09
C VAL A 203 9.32 4.27 -17.98
N SER A 204 9.37 4.06 -19.31
CA SER A 204 8.41 4.67 -20.24
C SER A 204 6.99 4.14 -20.07
N ILE A 205 6.84 2.84 -19.83
CA ILE A 205 5.55 2.18 -19.59
C ILE A 205 5.01 2.57 -18.21
N GLN A 206 5.89 2.69 -17.22
CA GLN A 206 5.57 3.15 -15.88
C GLN A 206 4.88 4.53 -15.93
N ALA A 207 5.46 5.49 -16.65
CA ALA A 207 4.88 6.82 -16.84
C ALA A 207 3.50 6.77 -17.51
N GLN A 208 3.33 5.94 -18.54
CA GLN A 208 2.04 5.78 -19.21
C GLN A 208 0.95 5.19 -18.30
N VAL A 209 1.33 4.30 -17.38
CA VAL A 209 0.39 3.71 -16.41
C VAL A 209 0.07 4.70 -15.29
N LEU A 210 1.02 5.52 -14.85
CA LEU A 210 0.76 6.58 -13.87
C LEU A 210 -0.22 7.63 -14.41
N ASN A 211 -0.02 8.09 -15.66
CA ASN A 211 -0.96 9.00 -16.32
C ASN A 211 -2.35 8.38 -16.45
N LEU A 212 -2.44 7.07 -16.68
CA LEU A 212 -3.73 6.36 -16.69
C LEU A 212 -4.38 6.39 -15.30
N PHE A 213 -3.64 6.17 -14.21
CA PHE A 213 -4.20 6.27 -12.87
C PHE A 213 -4.71 7.68 -12.55
N GLU A 214 -3.97 8.72 -12.94
CA GLU A 214 -4.41 10.12 -12.77
C GLU A 214 -5.71 10.40 -13.54
N GLN A 215 -5.77 9.97 -14.81
CA GLN A 215 -6.99 10.09 -15.61
C GLN A 215 -8.17 9.35 -14.96
N LEU A 216 -7.96 8.12 -14.50
CA LEU A 216 -9.01 7.31 -13.88
C LEU A 216 -9.48 7.89 -12.55
N ARG A 217 -8.56 8.47 -11.75
CA ARG A 217 -8.89 9.19 -10.52
C ARG A 217 -9.87 10.31 -10.82
N ASP A 218 -9.54 11.17 -11.79
CA ASP A 218 -10.33 12.35 -12.11
C ASP A 218 -11.68 11.99 -12.76
N GLU A 219 -11.70 11.00 -13.64
CA GLU A 219 -12.92 10.58 -14.35
C GLU A 219 -13.91 9.80 -13.47
N LEU A 220 -13.41 9.06 -12.48
CA LEU A 220 -14.21 8.12 -11.69
C LEU A 220 -14.28 8.45 -10.19
N ASP A 221 -13.69 9.58 -9.77
CA ASP A 221 -13.58 10.00 -8.36
C ASP A 221 -12.97 8.91 -7.46
N LEU A 222 -11.91 8.26 -7.95
CA LEU A 222 -11.27 7.15 -7.25
C LEU A 222 -10.36 7.63 -6.14
N THR A 223 -10.39 6.92 -5.02
CA THR A 223 -9.42 7.07 -3.94
C THR A 223 -8.34 5.99 -4.07
N TYR A 224 -7.06 6.35 -3.90
CA TYR A 224 -5.95 5.41 -4.02
C TYR A 224 -5.14 5.28 -2.74
N LEU A 225 -4.90 4.03 -2.33
CA LEU A 225 -3.81 3.67 -1.43
C LEU A 225 -2.65 3.16 -2.30
N PHE A 226 -1.70 4.03 -2.61
CA PHE A 226 -0.64 3.76 -3.58
C PHE A 226 0.66 3.29 -2.89
N ILE A 227 0.92 1.99 -2.89
CA ILE A 227 2.10 1.39 -2.25
C ILE A 227 3.24 1.32 -3.26
N SER A 228 4.39 1.88 -2.89
CA SER A 228 5.60 1.83 -3.70
C SER A 228 6.85 1.89 -2.82
N HIS A 229 7.95 1.31 -3.26
CA HIS A 229 9.27 1.59 -2.69
C HIS A 229 9.99 2.74 -3.42
N ASN A 230 9.47 3.21 -4.56
CA ASN A 230 10.04 4.30 -5.34
C ASN A 230 9.36 5.64 -5.00
N LEU A 231 10.07 6.50 -4.29
CA LEU A 231 9.60 7.84 -3.92
C LEU A 231 9.32 8.73 -5.14
N SER A 232 10.05 8.58 -6.26
CA SER A 232 9.80 9.38 -7.48
C SER A 232 8.46 9.07 -8.14
N VAL A 233 7.95 7.85 -7.97
CA VAL A 233 6.60 7.49 -8.41
C VAL A 233 5.56 8.14 -7.52
N VAL A 234 5.78 8.03 -6.22
CA VAL A 234 4.86 8.54 -5.20
C VAL A 234 4.77 10.07 -5.28
N SER A 235 5.88 10.76 -5.54
CA SER A 235 5.90 12.22 -5.68
C SER A 235 5.05 12.74 -6.83
N HIS A 236 4.83 11.93 -7.87
CA HIS A 236 4.08 12.34 -9.05
C HIS A 236 2.57 12.27 -8.83
N ILE A 237 2.10 11.22 -8.14
CA ILE A 237 0.67 10.86 -8.10
C ILE A 237 -0.02 11.14 -6.75
N SER A 238 0.72 11.24 -5.65
CA SER A 238 0.14 11.26 -4.30
C SER A 238 -0.12 12.68 -3.78
N ASP A 239 -1.23 12.87 -3.07
CA ASP A 239 -1.53 14.11 -2.33
C ASP A 239 -0.80 14.14 -0.98
N ARG A 240 -0.78 12.97 -0.30
CA ARG A 240 -0.11 12.74 0.99
C ARG A 240 0.75 11.49 0.93
N VAL A 241 1.78 11.43 1.76
CA VAL A 241 2.70 10.29 1.85
C VAL A 241 2.83 9.83 3.29
N ALA A 242 2.59 8.54 3.53
CA ALA A 242 2.91 7.85 4.78
C ALA A 242 4.19 7.03 4.60
N ILE A 243 5.22 7.38 5.36
CA ILE A 243 6.49 6.65 5.41
C ILE A 243 6.38 5.56 6.47
N MET A 244 6.59 4.31 6.07
CA MET A 244 6.55 3.12 6.91
C MET A 244 7.95 2.55 7.18
N TYR A 245 8.19 2.16 8.42
CA TYR A 245 9.38 1.44 8.86
C TYR A 245 9.00 0.36 9.88
N LEU A 246 9.39 -0.89 9.62
CA LEU A 246 9.10 -2.08 10.45
C LEU A 246 7.65 -2.10 10.99
N GLY A 247 6.68 -2.03 10.07
CA GLY A 247 5.26 -2.14 10.35
C GLY A 247 4.61 -0.88 10.94
N ARG A 248 5.34 0.23 11.07
CA ARG A 248 4.85 1.47 11.69
C ARG A 248 4.92 2.64 10.73
N VAL A 249 3.95 3.55 10.79
CA VAL A 249 4.06 4.87 10.17
C VAL A 249 4.98 5.73 11.03
N VAL A 250 6.09 6.20 10.44
CA VAL A 250 7.08 7.05 11.12
C VAL A 250 6.96 8.53 10.74
N GLU A 251 6.39 8.80 9.57
CA GLU A 251 6.07 10.15 9.11
C GLU A 251 4.87 10.11 8.18
N LEU A 252 3.99 11.12 8.27
CA LEU A 252 2.82 11.29 7.42
C LEU A 252 2.64 12.77 7.13
N ALA A 253 2.71 13.20 5.88
CA ALA A 253 2.56 14.60 5.52
C ALA A 253 2.07 14.79 4.07
N PRO A 254 1.66 16.00 3.66
CA PRO A 254 1.50 16.32 2.24
C PRO A 254 2.78 15.99 1.47
N THR A 255 2.63 15.51 0.24
CA THR A 255 3.74 15.05 -0.60
C THR A 255 4.85 16.10 -0.67
N ASP A 256 4.52 17.34 -1.05
CA ASP A 256 5.50 18.44 -1.12
C ASP A 256 6.25 18.67 0.20
N THR A 257 5.57 18.51 1.34
CA THR A 257 6.19 18.67 2.66
C THR A 257 7.20 17.57 2.94
N VAL A 258 6.90 16.31 2.58
CA VAL A 258 7.86 15.21 2.71
C VAL A 258 9.12 15.48 1.86
N PHE A 259 8.96 15.84 0.59
CA PHE A 259 10.10 16.02 -0.32
C PHE A 259 10.94 17.26 -0.02
N GLN A 260 10.33 18.33 0.50
CA GLN A 260 11.05 19.58 0.80
C GLN A 260 11.55 19.67 2.24
N ARG A 261 10.81 19.10 3.20
CA ARG A 261 10.98 19.29 4.64
C ARG A 261 10.70 18.00 5.43
N ALA A 262 11.25 16.87 4.97
CA ALA A 262 11.23 15.62 5.70
C ALA A 262 11.70 15.80 7.15
N ASN A 263 10.86 15.39 8.10
CA ASN A 263 11.13 15.56 9.52
C ASN A 263 11.87 14.36 10.12
N HIS A 264 11.39 13.14 9.88
CA HIS A 264 11.94 11.96 10.52
C HIS A 264 13.32 11.60 9.91
N PRO A 265 14.36 11.27 10.73
CA PRO A 265 15.69 10.94 10.20
C PRO A 265 15.72 9.81 9.15
N TYR A 266 14.81 8.84 9.27
CA TYR A 266 14.61 7.80 8.25
C TYR A 266 14.15 8.37 6.91
N THR A 267 13.12 9.21 6.91
CA THR A 267 12.59 9.86 5.70
C THR A 267 13.66 10.71 5.02
N GLN A 268 14.43 11.46 5.80
CA GLN A 268 15.57 12.22 5.29
C GLN A 268 16.62 11.33 4.65
N ALA A 269 16.86 10.14 5.22
CA ALA A 269 17.81 9.19 4.68
C ALA A 269 17.30 8.54 3.38
N LEU A 270 16.01 8.17 3.31
CA LEU A 270 15.37 7.68 2.08
C LEU A 270 15.46 8.69 0.94
N LEU A 271 15.22 9.99 1.21
CA LEU A 271 15.29 11.02 0.17
C LEU A 271 16.73 11.24 -0.33
N LYS A 272 17.75 11.03 0.52
CA LYS A 272 19.16 11.11 0.12
C LYS A 272 19.63 9.96 -0.77
N GLU A 273 18.88 8.85 -0.81
CA GLU A 273 19.13 7.76 -1.76
C GLU A 273 18.64 8.10 -3.17
N LEU A 274 17.78 9.11 -3.32
CA LEU A 274 17.27 9.48 -4.64
C LEU A 274 18.37 10.11 -5.49
N PRO A 275 18.51 9.69 -6.77
CA PRO A 275 19.49 10.27 -7.66
C PRO A 275 19.16 11.75 -7.92
N THR A 276 20.09 12.65 -7.57
CA THR A 276 19.99 14.07 -7.91
C THR A 276 20.32 14.28 -9.39
N LEU A 277 19.44 14.98 -10.13
CA LEU A 277 19.64 15.32 -11.55
C LEU A 277 20.71 16.41 -11.78
N THR A 278 21.48 16.80 -10.77
CA THR A 278 22.50 17.84 -10.88
C THR A 278 23.68 17.34 -11.75
N PRO A 279 24.00 18.02 -12.88
CA PRO A 279 25.13 17.65 -13.71
C PRO A 279 26.45 17.68 -12.91
N GLY A 280 27.21 16.58 -12.93
CA GLY A 280 28.56 16.52 -12.34
C GLY A 280 28.65 16.09 -10.87
N ARG A 281 27.53 15.89 -10.15
CA ARG A 281 27.54 15.32 -8.78
C ARG A 281 26.42 14.30 -8.61
N ARG A 282 26.73 13.02 -8.80
CA ARG A 282 25.92 11.92 -8.26
C ARG A 282 26.38 11.64 -6.84
N SER A 283 25.72 12.22 -5.85
CA SER A 283 25.91 11.80 -4.45
C SER A 283 24.81 10.81 -4.11
N TYR A 284 25.12 9.53 -4.18
CA TYR A 284 24.27 8.46 -3.64
C TYR A 284 24.77 8.12 -2.25
N GLN A 285 23.94 8.31 -1.23
CA GLN A 285 24.28 7.94 0.15
C GLN A 285 23.30 6.88 0.64
N PRO A 286 23.66 5.58 0.55
CA PRO A 286 22.79 4.53 1.06
C PRO A 286 22.60 4.66 2.56
N ILE A 287 21.42 4.28 3.06
CA ILE A 287 21.18 4.19 4.50
C ILE A 287 22.12 3.14 5.08
N LYS A 288 22.96 3.57 6.03
CA LYS A 288 23.94 2.69 6.68
C LYS A 288 23.25 1.58 7.49
N GLY A 289 23.82 0.38 7.44
CA GLY A 289 23.35 -0.80 8.17
C GLY A 289 22.18 -1.52 7.50
N GLU A 290 22.02 -2.80 7.84
CA GLU A 290 20.93 -3.64 7.35
C GLU A 290 19.61 -3.32 8.05
N LEU A 291 18.48 -3.58 7.36
CA LEU A 291 17.16 -3.49 7.98
C LEU A 291 17.07 -4.54 9.10
N PRO A 292 16.76 -4.14 10.36
CA PRO A 292 16.62 -5.09 11.45
C PRO A 292 15.55 -6.13 11.13
N SER A 293 15.76 -7.37 11.60
CA SER A 293 14.80 -8.44 11.39
C SER A 293 13.47 -8.14 12.06
N PRO A 294 12.32 -8.25 11.35
CA PRO A 294 11.00 -8.16 11.96
C PRO A 294 10.72 -9.22 13.03
N LEU A 295 11.54 -10.29 13.10
CA LEU A 295 11.46 -11.35 14.12
C LEU A 295 12.02 -10.93 15.47
N ASP A 296 12.97 -9.99 15.47
CA ASP A 296 13.59 -9.45 16.67
C ASP A 296 13.74 -7.92 16.52
N PRO A 297 12.61 -7.19 16.53
CA PRO A 297 12.64 -5.76 16.27
C PRO A 297 13.32 -5.03 17.43
N PRO A 298 14.12 -3.97 17.14
CA PRO A 298 14.75 -3.18 18.18
C PRO A 298 13.73 -2.54 19.12
N GLY A 299 14.10 -2.44 20.40
CA GLY A 299 13.30 -1.74 21.42
C GLY A 299 13.11 -0.26 21.11
N GLY A 300 12.08 0.34 21.73
CA GLY A 300 11.77 1.76 21.60
C GLY A 300 11.47 2.22 20.16
N CYS A 301 12.27 3.17 19.67
CA CYS A 301 12.26 3.65 18.29
C CYS A 301 12.89 2.59 17.38
N ALA A 302 12.10 2.07 16.44
CA ALA A 302 12.55 0.99 15.55
C ALA A 302 13.78 1.39 14.70
N PHE A 303 13.93 2.67 14.36
CA PHE A 303 15.03 3.16 13.52
C PHE A 303 16.31 3.51 14.30
N HIS A 304 16.29 3.48 15.65
CA HIS A 304 17.43 3.92 16.45
C HIS A 304 18.78 3.22 16.12
N PRO A 305 18.84 1.95 15.68
CA PRO A 305 20.12 1.31 15.36
C PRO A 305 20.81 1.90 14.13
N ARG A 306 20.03 2.51 13.22
CA ARG A 306 20.50 3.13 11.96
C ARG A 306 20.43 4.67 11.99
N CYS A 307 19.81 5.23 13.03
CA CYS A 307 19.60 6.67 13.15
C CYS A 307 20.89 7.38 13.58
N PRO A 308 21.40 8.35 12.80
CA PRO A 308 22.58 9.12 13.20
C PRO A 308 22.31 10.08 14.37
N GLN A 309 21.05 10.28 14.73
CA GLN A 309 20.59 11.16 15.81
C GLN A 309 19.98 10.35 16.98
N ALA A 310 20.34 9.06 17.10
CA ALA A 310 19.85 8.21 18.18
C ALA A 310 20.33 8.70 19.55
N MET A 311 19.41 8.79 20.51
CA MET A 311 19.68 9.12 21.91
C MET A 311 19.28 7.95 22.83
N PRO A 312 19.71 7.90 24.11
CA PRO A 312 19.39 6.80 25.01
C PRO A 312 17.88 6.46 25.10
N ARG A 313 17.02 7.48 25.13
CA ARG A 313 15.55 7.34 25.13
C ARG A 313 15.01 6.58 23.91
N CYS A 314 15.67 6.68 22.75
CA CYS A 314 15.26 5.96 21.54
C CYS A 314 15.38 4.44 21.67
N LYS A 315 16.22 3.93 22.58
CA LYS A 315 16.40 2.48 22.79
C LYS A 315 15.30 1.87 23.66
N THR A 316 14.72 2.66 24.54
CA THR A 316 13.80 2.18 25.58
C THR A 316 12.35 2.59 25.33
N GLU A 317 12.12 3.74 24.71
CA GLU A 317 10.80 4.31 24.54
C GLU A 317 10.40 4.44 23.06
N ARG A 318 9.17 4.01 22.74
CA ARG A 318 8.59 4.18 21.41
C ARG A 318 8.09 5.62 21.24
N PRO A 319 8.57 6.37 20.24
CA PRO A 319 7.97 7.65 19.91
C PRO A 319 6.57 7.45 19.32
N LEU A 320 5.62 8.30 19.72
CA LEU A 320 4.25 8.30 19.19
C LEU A 320 4.18 9.21 17.95
N LEU A 321 3.32 8.84 17.00
CA LEU A 321 3.03 9.69 15.85
C LEU A 321 2.25 10.93 16.33
N ARG A 322 2.85 12.12 16.21
CA ARG A 322 2.26 13.39 16.64
C ARG A 322 2.34 14.41 15.53
N GLU A 323 1.40 15.34 15.51
CA GLU A 323 1.47 16.51 14.62
C GLU A 323 2.61 17.43 15.07
N VAL A 324 3.58 17.67 14.18
CA VAL A 324 4.77 18.51 14.45
C VAL A 324 4.74 19.83 13.68
N ALA A 325 3.93 19.88 12.63
CA ALA A 325 3.57 21.07 11.86
C ALA A 325 2.21 20.80 11.20
N PRO A 326 1.50 21.81 10.68
CA PRO A 326 0.17 21.61 10.09
C PRO A 326 0.14 20.48 9.06
N MET A 327 -0.66 19.44 9.34
CA MET A 327 -0.81 18.22 8.53
C MET A 327 0.46 17.36 8.39
N GLN A 328 1.54 17.67 9.11
CA GLN A 328 2.77 16.89 9.16
C GLN A 328 2.88 16.18 10.50
N PHE A 329 2.90 14.86 10.46
CA PHE A 329 2.98 13.99 11.62
C PHE A 329 4.30 13.23 11.61
N SER A 330 4.94 13.09 12.77
CA SER A 330 6.21 12.37 12.88
C SER A 330 6.36 11.66 14.22
N ALA A 331 6.78 10.40 14.17
CA ALA A 331 7.07 9.58 15.35
C ALA A 331 8.56 9.67 15.71
N CYS A 332 8.99 10.80 16.27
CA CYS A 332 10.39 11.02 16.65
C CYS A 332 10.52 11.77 17.99
N HIS A 333 11.40 11.29 18.88
CA HIS A 333 11.70 11.95 20.15
C HIS A 333 12.41 13.30 20.00
N LEU A 334 13.02 13.57 18.83
CA LEU A 334 13.64 14.88 18.54
C LEU A 334 12.62 16.02 18.49
N ASN A 335 11.34 15.70 18.32
CA ASN A 335 10.25 16.67 18.24
C ASN A 335 9.83 17.16 19.64
N ASP A 336 10.13 16.40 20.70
CA ASP A 336 9.75 16.76 22.08
C ASP A 336 10.65 17.87 22.66
N ALA A 337 11.80 18.12 22.02
CA ALA A 337 12.78 19.12 22.44
C ALA A 337 12.59 20.50 21.76
N ARG A 338 11.46 20.72 21.09
CA ARG A 338 11.16 21.93 20.31
C ARG A 338 9.91 22.65 20.78
#